data_AF-A0A855S970-F1
#
_entry.id   AF-A0A855S970-F1
#
_cell.length_a   1.000
_cell.length_b   1.000
_cell.length_c   1.000
_cell.angle_alpha   90.00
_cell.angle_beta   90.00
_cell.angle_gamma   90.00
#
_symmetry.space_group_name_H-M   'P 1'
#
loop_
_entity.id
_entity.type
_entity.pdbx_description
1 polymer ?
#
loop_
_entity_poly.entity_id
_entity_poly.type
_entity_poly.pdbx_seq_one_letter_code
_entity_poly.pdbx_strand_id
1 'polypeptide(L)'
;MSTDTVLYKRSYVFSFIIRLCHWLRAFAIFGLVVTGFYIAWPFLVAPDSTNILEQGWVRFVHEVLGFVLVAVTLIRAYLFFFSRSNIERRSVKDAVSPNSWIKQIKAYFWVGQPPHHGAYGPLQLVVYAGISIAAIFMCVTGLTLYANVYHLGMGGLFWQPAEWVTYAMGGLANVR
;
A
#
# COMPACT_ATOMS: atom_id res chain seq x y z
N MET A 1 -52.25 -0.42 -2.57
CA MET A 1 -50.90 -0.94 -2.33
C MET A 1 -49.92 0.20 -2.52
N SER A 2 -49.33 0.74 -1.46
CA SER A 2 -48.21 1.68 -1.61
C SER A 2 -47.02 0.87 -2.13
N THR A 3 -46.51 1.24 -3.30
CA THR A 3 -45.21 0.77 -3.76
C THR A 3 -44.17 1.50 -2.93
N ASP A 4 -43.68 0.87 -1.86
CA ASP A 4 -42.59 1.41 -1.06
C ASP A 4 -41.36 1.55 -1.96
N THR A 5 -41.12 2.79 -2.40
CA THR A 5 -39.94 3.13 -3.21
C THR A 5 -38.74 3.10 -2.29
N VAL A 6 -37.98 2.01 -2.35
CA VAL A 6 -36.76 1.87 -1.56
C VAL A 6 -35.75 2.88 -2.07
N LEU A 7 -35.56 3.99 -1.34
CA LEU A 7 -34.68 5.11 -1.74
C LEU A 7 -33.19 4.69 -1.84
N TYR A 8 -32.79 3.62 -1.17
CA TYR A 8 -31.41 3.11 -1.20
C TYR A 8 -31.38 1.58 -1.30
N LYS A 9 -30.48 1.06 -2.15
CA LYS A 9 -30.23 -0.38 -2.28
C LYS A 9 -28.78 -0.67 -1.95
N ARG A 10 -28.54 -1.49 -0.91
CA ARG A 10 -27.18 -1.98 -0.60
C ARG A 10 -26.69 -2.89 -1.73
N SER A 11 -25.57 -2.54 -2.34
CA SER A 11 -24.88 -3.39 -3.31
C SER A 11 -23.58 -3.92 -2.71
N TYR A 12 -23.29 -5.19 -2.95
CA TYR A 12 -22.05 -5.81 -2.49
C TYR A 12 -20.95 -5.60 -3.53
N VAL A 13 -20.15 -4.55 -3.33
CA VAL A 13 -19.11 -4.13 -4.29
C VAL A 13 -17.78 -4.84 -4.04
N PHE A 14 -17.41 -5.02 -2.77
CA PHE A 14 -16.13 -5.59 -2.37
C PHE A 14 -16.31 -6.88 -1.57
N SER A 15 -15.47 -7.88 -1.84
CA SER A 15 -15.47 -9.13 -1.10
C SER A 15 -14.86 -8.98 0.31
N PHE A 16 -15.08 -9.98 1.17
CA PHE A 16 -14.46 -10.01 2.49
C PHE A 16 -12.93 -9.96 2.40
N ILE A 17 -12.33 -10.71 1.47
CA ILE A 17 -10.88 -10.75 1.26
C ILE A 17 -10.35 -9.35 0.94
N ILE A 18 -11.02 -8.60 0.06
CA ILE A 18 -10.60 -7.22 -0.28
C ILE A 18 -10.63 -6.31 0.96
N ARG A 19 -11.65 -6.44 1.82
CA ARG A 19 -11.73 -5.68 3.07
C ARG A 19 -10.64 -6.07 4.07
N LEU A 20 -10.37 -7.37 4.21
CA LEU A 20 -9.31 -7.86 5.09
C LEU A 20 -7.95 -7.35 4.64
N CYS A 21 -7.62 -7.49 3.35
CA CYS A 21 -6.40 -6.92 2.76
C CYS A 21 -6.32 -5.40 2.96
N HIS A 22 -7.44 -4.68 2.83
CA HIS A 22 -7.46 -3.24 3.07
C HIS A 22 -7.04 -2.90 4.52
N TRP A 23 -7.64 -3.55 5.51
CA TRP A 23 -7.33 -3.29 6.92
C TRP A 23 -5.92 -3.74 7.30
N LEU A 24 -5.47 -4.91 6.82
CA LEU A 24 -4.10 -5.36 7.05
C LEU A 24 -3.07 -4.37 6.46
N ARG A 25 -3.33 -3.84 5.26
CA ARG A 25 -2.47 -2.82 4.66
C ARG A 25 -2.47 -1.53 5.47
N ALA A 26 -3.64 -1.09 5.95
CA ALA A 26 -3.73 0.12 6.78
C ALA A 26 -2.90 -0.06 8.06
N PHE A 27 -3.11 -1.15 8.80
CA PHE A 27 -2.34 -1.41 10.03
C PHE A 27 -0.84 -1.57 9.77
N ALA A 28 -0.45 -2.26 8.69
CA ALA A 28 0.95 -2.40 8.32
C ALA A 28 1.59 -1.04 8.01
N ILE A 29 0.96 -0.18 7.22
CA ILE A 29 1.49 1.15 6.90
C ILE A 29 1.64 2.00 8.17
N PHE A 30 0.60 2.08 9.00
CA PHE A 30 0.68 2.87 10.23
C PHE A 30 1.79 2.36 11.17
N GLY A 31 1.89 1.04 11.37
CA GLY A 31 2.94 0.47 12.20
C GLY A 31 4.34 0.65 11.62
N LEU A 32 4.51 0.50 10.29
CA LEU A 32 5.78 0.75 9.59
C LEU A 32 6.22 2.21 9.70
N VAL A 33 5.28 3.16 9.62
CA VAL A 33 5.59 4.58 9.80
C VAL A 33 6.10 4.84 11.23
N VAL A 34 5.37 4.39 12.24
CA VAL A 34 5.76 4.58 13.65
C VAL A 34 7.12 3.95 13.96
N THR A 35 7.29 2.68 13.60
CA THR A 35 8.54 1.95 13.84
C THR A 35 9.69 2.47 12.99
N GLY A 36 9.44 2.85 11.74
CA GLY A 36 10.46 3.39 10.82
C GLY A 36 11.01 4.74 11.29
N PHE A 37 10.14 5.65 11.77
CA PHE A 37 10.60 6.90 12.37
C PHE A 37 11.47 6.67 13.61
N TYR A 38 11.11 5.70 14.45
CA TYR A 38 11.93 5.35 15.61
C TYR A 38 13.28 4.71 15.24
N ILE A 39 13.34 3.91 14.17
CA ILE A 39 14.60 3.34 13.64
C ILE A 39 15.49 4.46 13.10
N ALA A 40 14.91 5.42 12.37
CA ALA A 40 15.64 6.56 11.81
C ALA A 40 16.14 7.53 12.88
N TRP A 41 15.31 7.81 13.90
CA TRP A 41 15.65 8.68 15.01
C TRP A 41 15.22 8.06 16.35
N PRO A 42 16.12 7.35 17.02
CA PRO A 42 15.86 6.75 18.33
C PRO A 42 15.57 7.82 19.39
N PHE A 43 14.37 7.81 19.97
CA PHE A 43 13.95 8.77 20.99
C PHE A 43 13.58 8.14 22.35
N LEU A 44 13.61 6.81 22.46
CA LEU A 44 13.43 6.13 23.74
C LEU A 44 14.73 6.22 24.56
N VAL A 45 14.58 6.31 25.88
CA VAL A 45 15.71 6.42 26.82
C VAL A 45 16.62 5.20 26.65
N ALA A 46 17.94 5.44 26.60
CA ALA A 46 18.92 4.38 26.53
C ALA A 46 18.76 3.45 27.74
N PRO A 47 18.64 2.12 27.54
CA PRO A 47 18.47 1.20 28.65
C PRO A 47 19.71 1.17 29.55
N ASP A 48 19.49 0.98 30.85
CA ASP A 48 20.55 0.92 31.88
C ASP A 48 21.46 -0.32 31.73
N SER A 49 21.10 -1.27 30.86
CA SER A 49 21.91 -2.46 30.58
C SER A 49 21.86 -2.86 29.11
N THR A 50 22.92 -3.52 28.66
CA THR A 50 23.02 -4.12 27.32
C THR A 50 22.11 -5.34 27.12
N ASN A 51 21.49 -5.86 28.18
CA ASN A 51 20.54 -6.98 28.10
C ASN A 51 19.17 -6.55 27.57
N ILE A 52 18.90 -5.25 27.45
CA ILE A 52 17.63 -4.71 26.96
C ILE A 52 17.80 -4.29 25.50
N LEU A 53 17.14 -5.01 24.59
CA LEU A 53 17.25 -4.86 23.14
C LEU A 53 16.06 -4.08 22.54
N GLU A 54 15.76 -2.88 23.06
CA GLU A 54 14.63 -2.04 22.59
C GLU A 54 14.63 -1.86 21.06
N GLN A 55 15.78 -1.43 20.51
CA GLN A 55 15.95 -1.24 19.06
C GLN A 55 15.82 -2.56 18.28
N GLY A 56 16.27 -3.67 18.84
CA GLY A 56 16.13 -4.99 18.22
C GLY A 56 14.67 -5.39 18.09
N TRP A 57 13.86 -5.20 19.13
CA TRP A 57 12.43 -5.50 19.12
C TRP A 57 11.65 -4.60 18.15
N VAL A 58 11.93 -3.30 18.13
CA VAL A 58 11.25 -2.40 17.18
C VAL A 58 11.59 -2.75 15.74
N ARG A 59 12.86 -3.05 15.46
CA ARG A 59 13.28 -3.50 14.12
C ARG A 59 12.63 -4.83 13.74
N PHE A 60 12.52 -5.78 14.66
CA PHE A 60 11.82 -7.04 14.44
C PHE A 60 10.34 -6.80 14.06
N VAL A 61 9.63 -5.96 14.80
CA VAL A 61 8.24 -5.60 14.49
C VAL A 61 8.14 -4.91 13.12
N HIS A 62 9.07 -4.01 12.80
CA HIS A 62 9.12 -3.34 11.51
C HIS A 62 9.27 -4.34 10.35
N GLU A 63 10.19 -5.30 10.47
CA GLU A 63 10.39 -6.34 9.45
C GLU A 63 9.16 -7.23 9.28
N VAL A 64 8.52 -7.66 10.38
CA VAL A 64 7.27 -8.45 10.33
C VAL A 64 6.16 -7.67 9.62
N LEU A 65 5.96 -6.40 9.97
CA LEU A 65 4.96 -5.55 9.30
C LEU A 65 5.32 -5.32 7.82
N GLY A 66 6.61 -5.24 7.49
CA GLY A 66 7.12 -5.17 6.13
C GLY A 66 6.71 -6.39 5.30
N PHE A 67 6.91 -7.59 5.83
CA PHE A 67 6.46 -8.82 5.17
C PHE A 67 4.94 -8.90 5.04
N VAL A 68 4.18 -8.41 6.02
CA VAL A 68 2.71 -8.28 5.89
C VAL A 68 2.34 -7.33 4.75
N LEU A 69 3.01 -6.18 4.64
CA LEU A 69 2.78 -5.23 3.54
C LEU A 69 3.12 -5.84 2.18
N VAL A 70 4.22 -6.59 2.08
CA VAL A 70 4.60 -7.34 0.86
C VAL A 70 3.49 -8.32 0.47
N ALA A 71 3.07 -9.18 1.40
CA ALA A 71 2.05 -10.19 1.13
C ALA A 71 0.72 -9.57 0.67
N VAL A 72 0.25 -8.53 1.37
CA VAL A 72 -1.00 -7.85 1.02
C VAL A 72 -0.89 -7.11 -0.30
N THR A 73 0.26 -6.51 -0.61
CA THR A 73 0.50 -5.83 -1.89
C THR A 73 0.47 -6.82 -3.05
N LEU A 74 1.10 -7.99 -2.91
CA LEU A 74 1.07 -9.06 -3.91
C LEU A 74 -0.34 -9.61 -4.13
N ILE A 75 -1.07 -9.93 -3.05
CA ILE A 75 -2.47 -10.39 -3.14
C ILE A 75 -3.33 -9.33 -3.83
N ARG A 76 -3.12 -8.05 -3.49
CA ARG A 76 -3.90 -6.96 -4.08
C ARG A 76 -3.60 -6.77 -5.56
N ALA A 77 -2.32 -6.82 -5.94
CA ALA A 77 -1.92 -6.77 -7.35
C ALA A 77 -2.56 -7.94 -8.12
N TYR A 78 -2.48 -9.16 -7.58
CA TYR A 78 -3.12 -10.33 -8.18
C TYR A 78 -4.63 -10.13 -8.37
N LEU A 79 -5.35 -9.70 -7.33
CA LEU A 79 -6.79 -9.44 -7.44
C LEU A 79 -7.11 -8.31 -8.43
N PHE A 80 -6.29 -7.26 -8.50
CA PHE A 80 -6.52 -6.16 -9.43
C PHE A 80 -6.34 -6.57 -10.90
N PHE A 81 -5.43 -7.49 -11.23
CA PHE A 81 -5.19 -7.93 -12.61
C PHE A 81 -6.02 -9.16 -12.99
N PHE A 82 -6.17 -10.14 -12.10
CA PHE A 82 -6.73 -11.45 -12.42
C PHE A 82 -8.16 -11.68 -11.90
N SER A 83 -8.74 -10.76 -11.12
CA SER A 83 -10.15 -10.88 -10.72
C SER A 83 -11.08 -10.84 -11.93
N ARG A 84 -12.16 -11.64 -11.88
CA ARG A 84 -13.25 -11.63 -12.87
C ARG A 84 -13.99 -10.28 -12.91
N SER A 85 -14.01 -9.57 -11.78
CA SER A 85 -14.66 -8.25 -11.71
C SER A 85 -13.77 -7.18 -12.31
N ASN A 86 -14.24 -6.57 -13.39
CA ASN A 86 -13.57 -5.45 -14.06
C ASN A 86 -13.95 -4.07 -13.49
N ILE A 87 -14.73 -4.00 -12.40
CA ILE A 87 -15.35 -2.74 -11.93
C ILE A 87 -14.33 -1.65 -11.60
N GLU A 88 -13.18 -2.03 -11.04
CA GLU A 88 -12.09 -1.12 -10.69
C GLU A 88 -11.31 -0.68 -11.95
N ARG A 89 -11.08 -1.61 -12.88
CA ARG A 89 -10.35 -1.35 -14.14
C ARG A 89 -11.13 -0.43 -15.08
N ARG A 90 -12.47 -0.44 -15.03
CA ARG A 90 -13.31 0.48 -15.80
C ARG A 90 -13.09 1.95 -15.42
N SER A 91 -12.71 2.24 -14.18
CA SER A 91 -12.38 3.60 -13.72
C SER A 91 -11.16 4.20 -14.40
N VAL A 92 -10.32 3.40 -15.08
CA VAL A 92 -9.16 3.92 -15.84
C VAL A 92 -9.61 4.89 -16.93
N LYS A 93 -10.77 4.66 -17.55
CA LYS A 93 -11.34 5.57 -18.56
C LYS A 93 -11.60 6.96 -17.99
N ASP A 94 -12.02 7.04 -16.73
CA ASP A 94 -12.25 8.31 -16.05
C ASP A 94 -10.93 9.02 -15.74
N ALA A 95 -9.91 8.30 -15.28
CA ALA A 95 -8.61 8.89 -14.98
C ALA A 95 -7.89 9.47 -16.22
N VAL A 96 -8.08 8.85 -17.40
CA VAL A 96 -7.46 9.32 -18.64
C VAL A 96 -8.25 10.46 -19.30
N SER A 97 -9.55 10.60 -19.02
CA SER A 97 -10.41 11.59 -19.69
C SER A 97 -10.34 12.97 -19.00
N PRO A 98 -9.85 14.03 -19.67
CA PRO A 98 -9.85 15.39 -19.10
C PRO A 98 -11.26 15.88 -18.73
N ASN A 99 -12.27 15.45 -19.49
CA ASN A 99 -13.67 15.79 -19.21
C ASN A 99 -14.17 15.20 -17.89
N SER A 100 -13.73 13.98 -17.53
CA SER A 100 -14.05 13.39 -16.22
C SER A 100 -13.40 14.18 -15.08
N TRP A 101 -12.18 14.71 -15.25
CA TRP A 101 -11.58 15.59 -14.25
C TRP A 101 -12.36 16.89 -14.04
N ILE A 102 -12.83 17.53 -15.11
CA ILE A 102 -13.67 18.73 -15.02
C ILE A 102 -14.98 18.41 -14.28
N LYS A 103 -15.63 17.29 -14.61
CA LYS A 103 -16.86 16.85 -13.92
C LYS A 103 -16.60 16.54 -12.44
N GLN A 104 -15.47 15.91 -12.13
CA GLN A 104 -15.07 15.61 -10.74
C GLN A 104 -14.85 16.90 -9.93
N ILE A 105 -14.16 17.89 -10.50
CA ILE A 105 -13.94 19.19 -9.86
C ILE A 105 -15.29 19.88 -9.62
N LYS A 106 -16.16 19.94 -10.63
CA LYS A 106 -17.51 20.50 -10.47
C LYS A 106 -18.29 19.80 -9.37
N ALA A 107 -18.22 18.47 -9.27
CA ALA A 107 -18.88 17.71 -8.21
C ALA A 107 -18.34 18.07 -6.82
N TYR A 108 -17.04 18.29 -6.66
CA TYR A 108 -16.45 18.74 -5.38
C TYR A 108 -16.86 20.16 -4.98
N PHE A 109 -17.19 21.02 -5.94
CA PHE A 109 -17.79 22.33 -5.70
C PHE A 109 -19.32 22.32 -5.65
N TRP A 110 -19.96 21.14 -5.62
CA TRP A 110 -21.42 20.96 -5.65
C TRP A 110 -22.12 21.52 -6.91
N VAL A 111 -21.40 21.68 -8.02
CA VAL A 111 -21.89 22.21 -9.31
C VAL A 111 -22.18 21.10 -10.34
N GLY A 112 -22.32 19.84 -9.89
CA GLY A 112 -22.62 18.73 -10.80
C GLY A 112 -22.53 17.35 -10.16
N GLN A 113 -22.74 16.32 -11.00
CA GLN A 113 -22.64 14.93 -10.60
C GLN A 113 -21.26 14.35 -10.94
N PRO A 114 -20.66 13.53 -10.05
CA PRO A 114 -19.33 12.96 -10.28
C PRO A 114 -19.36 11.88 -11.38
N PRO A 115 -18.30 11.79 -12.21
CA PRO A 115 -18.17 10.73 -13.21
C PRO A 115 -17.76 9.42 -12.55
N HIS A 116 -18.64 8.42 -12.62
CA HIS A 116 -18.36 7.07 -12.15
C HIS A 116 -18.69 6.04 -13.22
N HIS A 117 -17.73 5.68 -14.08
CA HIS A 117 -17.86 4.54 -15.01
C HIS A 117 -17.45 3.19 -14.35
N GLY A 118 -16.83 3.25 -13.18
CA GLY A 118 -16.38 2.09 -12.40
C GLY A 118 -16.59 2.28 -10.90
N ALA A 119 -15.79 1.59 -10.10
CA ALA A 119 -15.85 1.70 -8.63
C ALA A 119 -15.34 3.06 -8.10
N TYR A 120 -14.49 3.73 -8.87
CA TYR A 120 -13.76 4.92 -8.45
C TYR A 120 -13.93 6.07 -9.44
N GLY A 121 -13.89 7.30 -8.93
CA GLY A 121 -13.70 8.50 -9.75
C GLY A 121 -12.24 8.67 -10.19
N PRO A 122 -11.95 9.66 -11.07
CA PRO A 122 -10.62 9.89 -11.64
C PRO A 122 -9.55 10.15 -10.57
N LEU A 123 -9.79 11.10 -9.65
CA LEU A 123 -8.83 11.42 -8.59
C LEU A 123 -8.55 10.22 -7.68
N GLN A 124 -9.61 9.52 -7.29
CA GLN A 124 -9.51 8.38 -6.38
C GLN A 124 -8.67 7.26 -6.98
N LEU A 125 -8.85 6.95 -8.27
CA LEU A 125 -8.04 5.94 -8.95
C LEU A 125 -6.56 6.35 -9.01
N VAL A 126 -6.26 7.60 -9.35
CA VAL A 126 -4.88 8.09 -9.43
C VAL A 126 -4.19 8.02 -8.06
N VAL A 127 -4.87 8.44 -7.00
CA VAL A 127 -4.33 8.35 -5.63
C VAL A 127 -4.07 6.89 -5.24
N TYR A 128 -5.00 5.98 -5.53
CA TYR A 128 -4.80 4.56 -5.23
C TYR A 128 -3.69 3.91 -6.05
N ALA A 129 -3.52 4.30 -7.31
CA ALA A 129 -2.40 3.88 -8.13
C ALA A 129 -1.08 4.39 -7.56
N GLY A 130 -1.01 5.69 -7.20
CA GLY A 130 0.17 6.29 -6.59
C GLY A 130 0.57 5.62 -5.27
N ILE A 131 -0.38 5.41 -4.36
CA ILE A 131 -0.14 4.68 -3.10
C ILE A 131 0.34 3.24 -3.37
N SER A 132 -0.21 2.58 -4.40
CA SER A 132 0.20 1.22 -4.75
C SER A 132 1.63 1.17 -5.31
N ILE A 133 2.01 2.14 -6.15
CA ILE A 133 3.38 2.29 -6.68
C ILE A 133 4.36 2.56 -5.52
N ALA A 134 4.01 3.50 -4.63
CA ALA A 134 4.82 3.79 -3.45
C ALA A 134 4.99 2.56 -2.56
N ALA A 135 3.92 1.79 -2.32
CA ALA A 135 3.99 0.55 -1.55
C ALA A 135 4.90 -0.49 -2.22
N ILE A 136 4.84 -0.66 -3.54
CA ILE A 136 5.75 -1.55 -4.27
C ILE A 136 7.20 -1.10 -4.12
N PHE A 137 7.46 0.19 -4.28
CA PHE A 137 8.79 0.77 -4.10
C PHE A 137 9.34 0.51 -2.68
N MET A 138 8.53 0.75 -1.65
CA MET A 138 8.88 0.48 -0.24
C MET A 138 9.13 -1.01 0.01
N CYS A 139 8.34 -1.90 -0.58
CA CYS A 139 8.55 -3.35 -0.49
C CYS A 139 9.88 -3.78 -1.11
N VAL A 140 10.22 -3.25 -2.29
CA VAL A 140 11.46 -3.60 -3.01
C VAL A 140 12.69 -3.10 -2.25
N THR A 141 12.68 -1.84 -1.82
CA THR A 141 13.77 -1.23 -1.04
C THR A 141 13.91 -1.89 0.33
N GLY A 142 12.80 -2.13 1.04
CA GLY A 142 12.80 -2.84 2.32
C GLY A 142 13.34 -4.27 2.24
N LEU A 143 12.95 -5.05 1.22
CA LEU A 143 13.50 -6.39 0.98
C LEU A 143 14.98 -6.35 0.61
N THR A 144 15.43 -5.32 -0.10
CA THR A 144 16.85 -5.09 -0.42
C THR A 144 17.66 -4.86 0.85
N LEU A 145 17.18 -4.01 1.76
CA LEU A 145 17.81 -3.80 3.06
C LEU A 145 17.81 -5.09 3.90
N TYR A 146 16.71 -5.83 3.90
CA TYR A 146 16.61 -7.12 4.60
C TYR A 146 17.65 -8.14 4.09
N ALA A 147 17.78 -8.30 2.76
CA ALA A 147 18.76 -9.21 2.16
C ALA A 147 20.22 -8.82 2.47
N ASN A 148 20.49 -7.52 2.63
CA ASN A 148 21.80 -7.00 3.03
C ASN A 148 22.16 -7.29 4.49
N VAL A 149 21.21 -7.72 5.32
CA VAL A 149 21.46 -8.12 6.71
C VAL A 149 21.35 -9.63 6.90
N TYR A 150 20.42 -10.28 6.20
CA TYR A 150 20.15 -11.71 6.33
C TYR A 150 20.57 -12.47 5.07
N HIS A 151 21.77 -13.05 5.06
CA HIS A 151 22.31 -13.71 3.86
C HIS A 151 21.81 -15.15 3.64
N LEU A 152 21.03 -15.69 4.56
CA LEU A 152 20.45 -17.04 4.48
C LEU A 152 18.93 -16.98 4.27
N GLY A 153 18.33 -18.13 3.94
CA GLY A 153 16.88 -18.24 3.77
C GLY A 153 16.33 -17.27 2.72
N MET A 154 15.29 -16.51 3.08
CA MET A 154 14.68 -15.53 2.17
C MET A 154 15.63 -14.40 1.76
N GLY A 155 16.52 -13.94 2.63
CA GLY A 155 17.41 -12.85 2.25
C GLY A 155 18.53 -13.31 1.31
N GLY A 156 19.00 -14.56 1.47
CA GLY A 156 19.83 -15.23 0.46
C GLY A 156 19.11 -15.46 -0.86
N LEU A 157 17.83 -15.86 -0.83
CA LEU A 157 16.99 -16.01 -2.02
C LEU A 157 16.85 -14.69 -2.81
N PHE A 158 16.77 -13.57 -2.11
CA PHE A 158 16.61 -12.24 -2.72
C PHE A 158 17.93 -11.50 -2.96
N TRP A 159 19.08 -12.13 -2.72
CA TRP A 159 20.39 -11.47 -2.79
C TRP A 159 20.68 -10.86 -4.17
N GLN A 160 20.54 -11.64 -5.25
CA GLN A 160 20.84 -11.15 -6.60
C GLN A 160 19.93 -9.98 -7.02
N PRO A 161 18.60 -10.03 -6.84
CA PRO A 161 17.75 -8.86 -7.05
C PRO A 161 18.13 -7.66 -6.17
N ALA A 162 18.47 -7.89 -4.91
CA ALA A 162 18.85 -6.84 -3.97
C ALA A 162 20.14 -6.11 -4.39
N GLU A 163 21.13 -6.83 -4.93
CA GLU A 163 22.35 -6.22 -5.49
C GLU A 163 22.03 -5.28 -6.66
N TRP A 164 21.14 -5.71 -7.58
CA TRP A 164 20.74 -4.87 -8.71
C TRP A 164 20.03 -3.59 -8.25
N VAL A 165 19.13 -3.70 -7.28
CA VAL A 165 18.45 -2.53 -6.69
C VAL A 165 19.46 -1.61 -6.01
N THR A 166 20.37 -2.17 -5.22
CA THR A 166 21.42 -1.41 -4.52
C THR A 166 22.29 -0.64 -5.50
N TYR A 167 22.69 -1.28 -6.60
CA TYR A 167 23.44 -0.63 -7.68
C TYR A 167 22.63 0.48 -8.35
N ALA A 168 21.37 0.22 -8.71
CA ALA A 168 20.48 1.19 -9.35
C ALA A 168 20.23 2.44 -8.48
N MET A 169 20.23 2.30 -7.16
CA MET A 169 20.10 3.41 -6.22
C MET A 169 21.43 4.14 -5.92
N GLY A 170 22.55 3.71 -6.52
CA GLY A 170 23.85 4.35 -6.31
C GLY A 170 24.53 3.95 -4.99
N GLY A 171 24.17 2.79 -4.44
CA GLY A 171 24.75 2.24 -3.22
C GLY A 171 23.75 2.10 -2.07
N LEU A 172 24.12 1.27 -1.08
CA LEU A 172 23.24 0.88 0.02
C LEU A 172 22.80 2.05 0.91
N ALA A 173 23.60 3.11 0.99
CA ALA A 173 23.28 4.30 1.77
C ALA A 173 22.03 5.03 1.23
N ASN A 174 21.81 5.03 -0.09
CA ASN A 174 20.67 5.69 -0.71
C ASN A 174 19.38 4.83 -0.67
N VAL A 175 19.51 3.54 -0.35
CA VAL A 175 18.37 2.63 -0.16
C VAL A 175 17.73 2.82 1.22
N ARG A 176 18.51 3.30 2.19
CA ARG A 176 18.13 3.46 3.60
C ARG A 176 17.28 4.69 3.86
#